data_AF-A0A9D4CZA6-F1
#
_entry.id   AF-A0A9D4CZA6-F1
#
_cell.length_a   1.000
_cell.length_b   1.000
_cell.length_c   1.000
_cell.angle_alpha   90.00
_cell.angle_beta   90.00
_cell.angle_gamma   90.00
#
_symmetry.space_group_name_H-M   'P 1'
#
loop_
_entity.id
_entity.type
_entity.pdbx_description
1 polymer ?
#
loop_
_entity_poly.entity_id
_entity_poly.type
_entity_poly.pdbx_seq_one_letter_code
_entity_poly.pdbx_strand_id
1 'polypeptide(L)'
;MDGSRLDSTTISVVNANNVSIECTSDGYPPPNIRWEYGLNIYHGSFLTLPNIQATDAGTYICVVENTMTPTFGPETIGRSNLSIQLIVQGKYICR
;
A
#
# COMPACT_ATOMS: atom_id res chain seq x y z
N MET A 1 5.09 28.31 0.04
CA MET A 1 6.01 27.30 0.61
C MET A 1 5.13 26.37 1.43
N ASP A 2 4.43 25.47 0.74
CA ASP A 2 3.48 24.54 1.35
C ASP A 2 4.22 23.23 1.60
N GLY A 3 4.28 22.84 2.88
CA GLY A 3 5.02 21.69 3.35
C GLY A 3 4.35 20.41 2.88
N SER A 4 5.11 19.58 2.17
CA SER A 4 4.75 18.23 1.74
C SER A 4 4.01 17.46 2.83
N ARG A 5 2.71 17.26 2.63
CA ARG A 5 1.92 16.25 3.33
C ARG A 5 2.49 14.90 2.91
N LEU A 6 3.37 14.33 3.74
CA LEU A 6 3.96 13.01 3.54
C LEU A 6 2.84 12.04 3.17
N ASP A 7 2.94 11.36 2.02
CA ASP A 7 1.98 10.36 1.52
C ASP A 7 1.96 9.13 2.45
N SER A 8 1.46 9.33 3.67
CA SER A 8 1.37 8.36 4.75
C SER A 8 -0.07 8.27 5.21
N THR A 9 -0.70 7.12 4.99
CA THR A 9 -2.06 6.82 5.43
C THR A 9 -2.00 5.89 6.64
N THR A 10 -2.76 6.19 7.69
CA THR A 10 -2.85 5.29 8.86
C THR A 10 -4.16 4.51 8.82
N ILE A 11 -4.07 3.19 8.94
CA ILE A 11 -5.23 2.29 9.00
C ILE A 11 -5.19 1.56 10.34
N SER A 12 -6.31 1.60 11.08
CA SER A 12 -6.45 0.90 12.35
C SER A 12 -7.47 -0.23 12.25
N VAL A 13 -7.08 -1.45 12.60
CA VAL A 13 -7.93 -2.65 12.51
C VAL A 13 -7.95 -3.38 13.85
N VAL A 14 -9.08 -3.93 14.26
CA VAL A 14 -9.17 -4.75 15.47
C VAL A 14 -8.59 -6.14 15.21
N ASN A 15 -7.86 -6.69 16.18
CA ASN A 15 -7.28 -8.04 16.11
C ASN A 15 -8.35 -9.11 15.80
N ALA A 16 -7.96 -10.12 15.02
CA ALA A 16 -8.74 -11.25 14.53
C ALA A 16 -9.82 -10.89 13.49
N ASN A 17 -9.80 -9.67 12.96
CA ASN A 17 -10.62 -9.28 11.80
C ASN A 17 -9.86 -9.47 10.49
N ASN A 18 -10.61 -9.51 9.39
CA ASN A 18 -10.04 -9.45 8.05
C ASN A 18 -9.96 -7.99 7.60
N VAL A 19 -8.87 -7.61 6.95
CA VAL A 19 -8.73 -6.29 6.32
C VAL A 19 -8.42 -6.46 4.83
N SER A 20 -9.01 -5.59 4.01
CA SER A 20 -8.63 -5.41 2.62
C SER A 20 -8.31 -3.94 2.41
N ILE A 21 -7.09 -3.66 1.99
CA ILE A 21 -6.58 -2.30 1.76
C ILE A 21 -6.46 -2.11 0.26
N GLU A 22 -7.09 -1.08 -0.26
CA GLU A 22 -7.05 -0.73 -1.68
C GLU A 22 -6.01 0.35 -1.93
N CYS A 23 -5.24 0.18 -3.00
CA CYS A 23 -4.37 1.18 -3.58
C CYS A 23 -4.69 1.31 -5.07
N THR A 24 -5.16 2.49 -5.46
CA THR A 24 -5.54 2.81 -6.83
C THR A 24 -4.68 3.95 -7.36
N SER A 25 -4.40 3.92 -8.65
CA SER A 25 -3.75 5.01 -9.35
C SER A 25 -4.29 5.09 -10.77
N ASP A 26 -4.58 6.33 -11.18
CA ASP A 26 -4.85 6.65 -12.57
C ASP A 26 -3.53 7.04 -13.23
N GLY A 27 -3.15 6.32 -14.29
CA GLY A 27 -1.89 6.56 -15.00
C GLY A 27 -1.93 6.04 -16.43
N TYR A 28 -1.16 6.67 -17.30
CA TYR A 28 -0.96 6.22 -18.68
C TYR A 28 0.53 6.12 -19.01
N PRO A 29 1.03 4.98 -19.53
CA PRO A 29 0.35 3.69 -19.63
C PRO A 29 -0.17 3.18 -18.27
N PRO A 30 -1.13 2.24 -18.25
CA PRO A 30 -1.70 1.73 -17.01
C PRO A 30 -0.61 1.28 -16.04
N PRO A 31 -0.63 1.75 -14.77
CA PRO A 31 0.39 1.38 -13.81
C PRO A 31 0.20 -0.06 -13.31
N ASN A 32 1.32 -0.70 -13.02
CA ASN A 32 1.37 -1.91 -12.21
C ASN A 32 1.39 -1.53 -10.73
N ILE A 33 0.55 -2.20 -9.94
CA ILE A 33 0.44 -1.97 -8.50
C ILE A 33 0.92 -3.21 -7.76
N ARG A 34 1.76 -3.00 -6.75
CA ARG A 34 2.23 -4.03 -5.83
C ARG A 34 2.39 -3.47 -4.42
N TRP A 35 2.35 -4.35 -3.43
CA TRP A 35 2.54 -4.04 -2.03
C TRP A 35 3.84 -4.66 -1.53
N GLU A 36 4.58 -3.92 -0.73
CA GLU A 36 5.79 -4.38 -0.06
C GLU A 36 5.60 -4.34 1.47
N TYR A 37 5.94 -5.45 2.14
CA TYR A 37 6.00 -5.54 3.60
C TYR A 37 7.21 -6.37 4.03
N GLY A 38 8.26 -5.69 4.51
CA GLY A 38 9.56 -6.32 4.75
C GLY A 38 10.12 -6.90 3.44
N LEU A 39 10.21 -8.22 3.36
CA LEU A 39 10.68 -8.94 2.16
C LEU A 39 9.52 -9.51 1.31
N ASN A 40 8.28 -9.37 1.76
CA ASN A 40 7.12 -9.91 1.07
C ASN A 40 6.61 -8.93 0.01
N ILE A 41 6.26 -9.46 -1.16
CA ILE A 41 5.66 -8.70 -2.28
C ILE A 41 4.29 -9.31 -2.59
N TYR A 42 3.26 -8.46 -2.66
CA TYR A 42 1.90 -8.84 -3.07
C TYR A 42 1.51 -8.07 -4.32
N HIS A 43 0.92 -8.73 -5.31
CA HIS A 43 0.55 -8.08 -6.58
C HIS A 43 -0.92 -7.70 -6.60
N GLY A 44 -1.22 -6.57 -7.25
CA GLY A 44 -2.57 -6.07 -7.44
C GLY A 44 -2.93 -4.89 -6.54
N SER A 45 -4.06 -4.28 -6.84
CA SER A 45 -4.57 -3.09 -6.15
C SER A 45 -4.99 -3.36 -4.70
N PHE A 46 -5.35 -4.60 -4.37
CA PHE A 46 -5.83 -4.96 -3.03
C PHE A 46 -4.81 -5.79 -2.26
N LEU A 47 -4.51 -5.37 -1.04
CA LEU A 47 -3.82 -6.18 -0.03
C LEU A 47 -4.86 -6.75 0.93
N THR A 48 -5.04 -8.07 0.91
CA THR A 48 -6.00 -8.76 1.79
C THR A 48 -5.27 -9.56 2.86
N LEU A 49 -5.51 -9.21 4.12
CA LEU A 49 -4.92 -9.87 5.29
C LEU A 49 -6.05 -10.48 6.14
N PRO A 50 -6.24 -11.82 6.11
CA PRO A 50 -7.23 -12.48 6.95
C PRO A 50 -6.72 -12.63 8.39
N ASN A 51 -7.64 -12.60 9.35
CA ASN A 51 -7.36 -12.88 10.77
C ASN A 51 -6.16 -12.09 11.34
N ILE A 52 -6.17 -10.77 11.17
CA ILE A 52 -5.02 -9.91 11.46
C ILE A 52 -4.58 -10.00 12.93
N GLN A 53 -3.28 -10.08 13.15
CA GLN A 53 -2.63 -10.18 14.45
C GLN A 53 -1.79 -8.94 14.76
N ALA A 54 -1.45 -8.74 16.03
CA ALA A 54 -0.61 -7.62 16.45
C ALA A 54 0.77 -7.61 15.75
N THR A 55 1.26 -8.78 15.33
CA THR A 55 2.51 -8.96 14.57
C THR A 55 2.42 -8.51 13.11
N ASP A 56 1.21 -8.33 12.59
CA ASP A 56 0.98 -7.84 11.22
C ASP A 56 0.99 -6.32 11.16
N ALA A 57 1.03 -5.64 12.31
CA ALA A 57 1.17 -4.20 12.40
C ALA A 57 2.54 -3.76 11.86
N GLY A 58 2.56 -2.66 11.13
CA GLY A 58 3.78 -2.13 10.53
C GLY A 58 3.51 -1.22 9.35
N THR A 59 4.56 -0.89 8.61
CA THR A 59 4.46 -0.02 7.43
C THR A 59 4.42 -0.88 6.17
N TYR A 60 3.29 -0.82 5.47
CA TYR A 60 3.09 -1.41 4.15
C TYR A 60 3.31 -0.33 3.11
N ILE A 61 4.02 -0.64 2.03
CA ILE A 61 4.27 0.31 0.94
C ILE A 61 3.49 -0.16 -0.27
N CYS A 62 2.53 0.65 -0.73
CA CYS A 62 1.99 0.45 -2.07
C CYS A 62 2.92 1.11 -3.07
N VAL A 63 3.46 0.32 -3.99
CA VAL A 63 4.29 0.76 -5.10
C VAL A 63 3.44 0.75 -6.36
N VAL A 64 3.32 1.92 -6.97
CA VAL A 64 2.67 2.15 -8.25
C VAL A 64 3.76 2.47 -9.26
N GLU A 65 3.85 1.68 -10.32
CA GLU A 65 4.89 1.84 -11.34
C GLU A 65 4.30 1.73 -12.74
N ASN A 66 4.56 2.72 -13.60
CA ASN A 66 4.22 2.67 -15.00
C ASN A 66 5.46 2.85 -15.86
N THR A 67 5.49 2.18 -17.01
CA THR A 67 6.60 2.28 -17.97
C THR A 67 6.04 2.78 -19.30
N MET A 68 6.55 3.91 -19.76
CA MET A 68 6.23 4.48 -21.07
C MET A 68 7.37 4.19 -22.04
N THR A 69 7.05 3.50 -23.14
CA THR A 69 8.00 3.16 -24.21
C THR A 69 7.66 3.96 -25.49
N PRO A 70 8.29 5.12 -25.71
CA PRO A 70 8.08 5.90 -26.93
C PRO A 70 8.69 5.20 -28.15
N THR A 71 8.15 5.46 -29.35
CA THR A 71 8.66 4.90 -30.61
C THR A 71 10.07 5.35 -30.93
N PHE A 72 10.42 6.58 -30.54
CA PHE A 72 11.75 7.14 -30.67
C PHE A 72 12.14 7.76 -29.33
N GLY A 73 13.04 7.11 -28.59
CA GLY A 73 13.54 7.61 -27.31
C GLY A 73 13.75 6.50 -26.28
N PRO A 74 14.32 6.86 -25.12
CA PRO A 74 14.45 5.93 -24.00
C PRO A 74 13.09 5.65 -23.34
N GLU A 75 12.99 4.50 -22.69
CA GLU A 75 11.88 4.23 -21.79
C GLU A 75 11.86 5.22 -20.61
N THR A 76 10.66 5.59 -20.17
CA THR A 76 10.46 6.43 -18.99
C THR A 76 9.67 5.64 -17.96
N ILE A 77 10.23 5.49 -16.76
CA ILE A 77 9.59 4.78 -15.65
C ILE A 77 9.07 5.81 -14.65
N GLY A 78 7.76 5.87 -14.47
CA GLY A 78 7.13 6.61 -13.38
C GLY A 78 6.92 5.67 -12.20
N ARG A 79 7.36 6.08 -11.01
CA ARG A 79 7.15 5.33 -9.77
C ARG A 79 6.67 6.26 -8.66
N SER A 80 5.61 5.87 -7.98
CA SER A 80 5.12 6.52 -6.76
C SER A 80 4.87 5.49 -5.68
N ASN A 81 5.27 5.83 -4.46
CA ASN A 81 5.08 4.96 -3.29
C ASN A 81 4.12 5.64 -2.31
N LEU A 82 3.11 4.91 -1.86
CA LEU A 82 2.24 5.32 -0.75
C LEU A 82 2.62 4.50 0.49
N SER A 83 3.00 5.19 1.57
CA SER A 83 3.27 4.53 2.85
C SER A 83 1.97 4.36 3.62
N ILE A 84 1.72 3.15 4.14
CA ILE A 84 0.54 2.85 4.93
C ILE A 84 0.96 2.29 6.28
N GLN A 85 0.65 3.00 7.35
CA GLN A 85 0.88 2.53 8.70
C GLN A 85 -0.33 1.73 9.20
N LEU A 86 -0.17 0.42 9.31
CA LEU A 86 -1.19 -0.49 9.83
C LEU A 86 -1.02 -0.66 11.34
N ILE A 87 -2.06 -0.28 12.08
CA ILE A 87 -2.12 -0.40 13.54
C ILE A 87 -3.17 -1.46 13.88
N VAL A 88 -2.78 -2.44 14.70
CA VAL A 88 -3.71 -3.48 15.17
C VAL A 88 -4.12 -3.18 16.60
N GLN A 89 -5.41 -2.94 16.80
CA GLN A 89 -5.99 -2.67 18.10
C GLN A 89 -6.34 -3.98 18.83
N GLY A 90 -6.04 -4.03 20.13
CA GLY A 90 -6.47 -5.13 20.98
C GLY A 90 -7.99 -5.20 21.08
N LYS A 91 -8.54 -6.41 21.01
CA LYS A 91 -9.97 -6.65 21.25
C LYS A 91 -10.22 -6.70 22.75
N TYR A 92 -10.44 -5.55 23.36
CA TYR A 92 -10.88 -5.50 24.76
C TYR A 92 -12.36 -5.83 24.83
N ILE A 93 -12.68 -6.99 25.39
CA ILE A 93 -14.04 -7.32 25.77
C ILE A 93 -14.20 -6.83 27.22
N CYS A 94 -14.75 -5.62 27.39
CA CYS A 94 -15.25 -5.21 28.69
C CYS A 94 -16.45 -6.10 29.04
N ARG A 95 -16.34 -6.89 30.12
CA ARG A 95 -17.43 -7.69 30.70
C ARG A 95 -18.10 -6.90 31.81
#